data_AF-A0A9Q2ZU63-F1
#
_entry.id   AF-A0A9Q2ZU63-F1
#
_cell.length_a   1.000
_cell.length_b   1.000
_cell.length_c   1.000
_cell.angle_alpha   90.00
_cell.angle_beta   90.00
_cell.angle_gamma   90.00
#
_symmetry.space_group_name_H-M   'P 1'
#
loop_
_entity.id
_entity.type
_entity.pdbx_description
1 polymer ?
#
loop_
_entity_poly.entity_id
_entity_poly.type
_entity_poly.pdbx_seq_one_letter_code
_entity_poly.pdbx_strand_id
1 'polypeptide(L)'
;MKIKFVTLLLLFFTYFISINAYAYTSYGARGCGNFVSSVDSTSEKDKIAKNYTEALVKAWIAGYVTSFNMWLDVENKQDNSDIVARTDIDGVYMSVLNYCRANPLQNINNATDDTIKQLLPQPKAKTKR
;
A
#
# COMPACT_ATOMS: atom_id res chain seq x y z
N MET A 1 -8.80 36.43 40.58
CA MET A 1 -8.58 34.98 40.81
C MET A 1 -9.14 34.09 39.70
N LYS A 2 -10.30 34.40 39.09
CA LYS A 2 -10.94 33.57 38.04
C LYS A 2 -10.16 33.46 36.72
N ILE A 3 -9.45 34.53 36.31
CA ILE A 3 -8.68 34.55 35.04
C ILE A 3 -7.53 33.52 35.06
N LYS A 4 -6.82 33.38 36.19
CA LYS A 4 -5.72 32.40 36.33
C LYS A 4 -6.19 30.95 36.22
N PHE A 5 -7.43 30.67 36.63
CA PHE A 5 -8.01 29.32 36.56
C PHE A 5 -8.36 28.93 35.12
N VAL A 6 -8.88 29.87 34.33
CA VAL A 6 -9.18 29.66 32.90
C VAL A 6 -7.91 29.42 32.09
N THR A 7 -6.83 30.16 32.37
CA THR A 7 -5.54 29.95 31.70
C THR A 7 -4.94 28.58 32.04
N LEU A 8 -5.07 28.12 33.29
CA LEU A 8 -4.60 26.80 33.71
C LEU A 8 -5.38 25.67 33.02
N LEU A 9 -6.71 25.82 32.89
CA LEU A 9 -7.58 24.88 32.20
C LEU A 9 -7.26 24.75 30.71
N LEU A 10 -6.98 25.87 30.04
CA LEU A 10 -6.56 25.88 28.63
C LEU A 10 -5.24 25.14 28.40
N LEU A 11 -4.26 25.34 29.29
CA LEU A 11 -2.97 24.64 29.22
C LEU A 11 -3.10 23.14 29.49
N PHE A 12 -4.02 22.73 30.38
CA PHE A 12 -4.28 21.33 30.66
C PHE A 12 -4.98 20.64 29.47
N PHE A 13 -5.92 21.33 28.81
CA PHE A 13 -6.64 20.79 27.66
C PHE A 13 -5.73 20.56 26.45
N THR A 14 -4.77 21.45 26.17
CA THR A 14 -3.82 21.27 25.06
C THR A 14 -2.79 20.17 25.32
N TYR A 15 -2.50 19.85 26.59
CA TYR A 15 -1.59 18.76 26.96
C TYR A 15 -2.20 17.38 26.70
N PHE A 16 -3.52 17.22 26.79
CA PHE A 16 -4.18 15.93 26.51
C PHE A 16 -4.31 15.60 25.02
N ILE A 17 -4.33 16.60 24.14
CA ILE A 17 -4.44 16.38 22.68
C ILE A 17 -3.15 15.74 22.13
N SER A 18 -2.01 15.94 22.78
CA SER A 18 -0.70 15.46 22.31
C SER A 18 -0.39 14.01 22.68
N ILE A 19 -1.15 13.37 23.57
CA ILE A 19 -0.84 12.02 24.08
C ILE A 19 -1.33 10.89 23.16
N ASN A 20 -2.20 11.20 22.19
CA ASN A 20 -2.69 10.23 21.19
C ASN A 20 -2.00 10.36 19.83
N ALA A 21 -0.92 11.15 19.73
CA ALA A 21 -0.01 11.12 18.58
C ALA A 21 0.91 9.88 18.62
N TYR A 22 0.47 8.77 19.23
CA TYR A 22 0.95 7.46 18.83
C TYR A 22 0.65 7.36 17.34
N ALA A 23 1.71 7.29 16.56
CA ALA A 23 1.68 7.04 15.14
C ALA A 23 1.01 5.67 14.89
N TYR A 24 -0.32 5.62 14.96
CA TYR A 24 -1.09 4.62 14.26
C TYR A 24 -0.88 4.92 12.79
N THR A 25 0.12 4.27 12.22
CA THR A 25 0.45 4.34 10.79
C THR A 25 -0.66 3.66 9.98
N SER A 26 -1.87 4.21 9.97
CA SER A 26 -3.04 3.69 9.26
C SER A 26 -3.48 2.30 9.71
N TYR A 27 -4.79 2.09 9.84
CA TYR A 27 -5.33 0.76 9.57
C TYR A 27 -5.00 0.44 8.11
N GLY A 28 -4.32 -0.68 7.88
CA GLY A 28 -3.81 -1.09 6.58
C GLY A 28 -2.40 -1.65 6.70
N ALA A 29 -2.11 -2.73 5.98
CA ALA A 29 -0.80 -3.37 5.98
C ALA A 29 0.24 -2.48 5.25
N ARG A 30 0.60 -1.30 5.79
CA ARG A 30 1.53 -0.38 5.12
C ARG A 30 2.93 -0.99 4.97
N GLY A 31 3.40 -1.71 5.99
CA GLY A 31 4.69 -2.39 5.99
C GLY A 31 4.59 -3.83 5.48
N CYS A 32 5.57 -4.23 4.67
CA CYS A 32 5.66 -5.59 4.14
C CYS A 32 5.71 -6.65 5.24
N GLY A 33 6.44 -6.42 6.34
CA GLY A 33 6.47 -7.35 7.48
C GLY A 33 5.10 -7.56 8.11
N ASN A 34 4.33 -6.48 8.32
CA ASN A 34 2.97 -6.59 8.87
C ASN A 34 2.04 -7.32 7.88
N PHE A 35 2.13 -6.98 6.59
CA PHE A 35 1.37 -7.64 5.54
C PHE A 35 1.60 -9.14 5.53
N VAL A 36 2.86 -9.56 5.44
CA VAL A 36 3.27 -10.97 5.43
C VAL A 36 2.80 -11.67 6.70
N SER A 37 3.00 -11.06 7.87
CA SER A 37 2.56 -11.65 9.14
C SER A 37 1.04 -11.86 9.21
N SER A 38 0.27 -10.97 8.57
CA SER A 38 -1.20 -11.05 8.54
C SER A 38 -1.69 -12.16 7.59
N VAL A 39 -1.06 -12.32 6.43
CA VAL A 39 -1.50 -13.30 5.42
C VAL A 39 -0.92 -14.70 5.60
N ASP A 40 0.27 -14.80 6.21
CA ASP A 40 0.94 -16.08 6.48
C ASP A 40 0.56 -16.65 7.87
N SER A 41 -0.25 -15.95 8.67
CA SER A 41 -0.77 -16.51 9.92
C SER A 41 -1.53 -17.83 9.68
N THR A 42 -1.17 -18.85 10.45
CA THR A 42 -1.82 -20.17 10.46
C THR A 42 -2.82 -20.33 11.61
N SER A 43 -3.01 -19.28 12.42
CA SER A 43 -3.96 -19.29 13.52
C SER A 43 -5.39 -19.19 12.98
N GLU A 44 -6.27 -20.12 13.36
CA GLU A 44 -7.69 -20.05 13.00
C GLU A 44 -8.37 -18.76 13.50
N LYS A 45 -7.87 -18.18 14.59
CA LYS A 45 -8.39 -16.91 15.12
C LYS A 45 -8.13 -15.74 14.18
N ASP A 46 -7.13 -15.84 13.31
CA ASP A 46 -6.71 -14.76 12.41
C ASP A 46 -7.29 -14.92 11.01
N LYS A 47 -8.00 -16.02 10.73
CA LYS A 47 -8.55 -16.35 9.41
C LYS A 47 -9.40 -15.23 8.81
N ILE A 48 -10.24 -14.61 9.66
CA ILE A 48 -11.08 -13.47 9.23
C ILE A 48 -10.19 -12.28 8.85
N ALA A 49 -9.26 -11.90 9.73
CA ALA A 49 -8.34 -10.78 9.50
C ALA A 49 -7.47 -11.00 8.25
N LYS A 50 -7.00 -12.23 8.02
CA LYS A 50 -6.28 -12.65 6.82
C LYS A 50 -7.11 -12.41 5.56
N ASN A 51 -8.34 -12.94 5.52
CA ASN A 51 -9.21 -12.80 4.35
C ASN A 51 -9.54 -11.33 4.05
N TYR A 52 -9.81 -10.52 5.09
CA TYR A 52 -10.01 -9.08 4.92
C TYR A 52 -8.74 -8.38 4.43
N THR A 53 -7.57 -8.72 4.98
CA THR A 53 -6.29 -8.13 4.54
C THR A 53 -6.01 -8.45 3.08
N GLU A 54 -6.19 -9.70 2.67
CA GLU A 54 -6.03 -10.12 1.28
C GLU A 54 -6.98 -9.36 0.36
N ALA A 55 -8.28 -9.31 0.68
CA ALA A 55 -9.26 -8.60 -0.12
C ALA A 55 -8.97 -7.09 -0.22
N LEU A 56 -8.60 -6.45 0.89
CA LEU A 56 -8.27 -5.02 0.92
C LEU A 56 -7.00 -4.71 0.12
N VAL A 57 -5.97 -5.55 0.21
CA VAL A 57 -4.73 -5.35 -0.55
C VAL A 57 -4.98 -5.57 -2.04
N LYS A 58 -5.73 -6.61 -2.44
CA LYS A 58 -6.11 -6.81 -3.85
C LYS A 58 -6.92 -5.63 -4.41
N ALA A 59 -7.90 -5.13 -3.64
CA ALA A 59 -8.68 -3.95 -4.04
C ALA A 59 -7.80 -2.70 -4.19
N TRP A 60 -6.86 -2.50 -3.26
CA TRP A 60 -5.91 -1.40 -3.33
C TRP A 60 -4.97 -1.52 -4.55
N ILE A 61 -4.44 -2.71 -4.83
CA ILE A 61 -3.63 -2.99 -6.04
C ILE A 61 -4.43 -2.70 -7.31
N ALA A 62 -5.69 -3.16 -7.39
CA ALA A 62 -6.55 -2.89 -8.55
C ALA A 62 -6.80 -1.39 -8.76
N GLY A 63 -7.00 -0.63 -7.67
CA GLY A 63 -7.11 0.83 -7.73
C GLY A 63 -5.82 1.51 -8.20
N TYR A 64 -4.66 1.01 -7.76
CA TYR A 64 -3.34 1.47 -8.22
C TYR A 64 -3.17 1.20 -9.72
N VAL A 65 -3.42 -0.03 -10.19
CA VAL A 65 -3.35 -0.43 -11.61
C VAL A 65 -4.25 0.45 -12.47
N THR A 66 -5.49 0.67 -12.04
CA THR A 66 -6.45 1.53 -12.76
C THR A 66 -5.91 2.95 -12.91
N SER A 67 -5.42 3.52 -11.81
CA SER A 67 -4.86 4.88 -11.80
C SER A 67 -3.60 4.99 -12.66
N PHE A 68 -2.77 3.94 -12.66
CA PHE A 68 -1.55 3.88 -13.46
C PHE A 68 -1.84 3.74 -14.95
N ASN A 69 -2.82 2.91 -15.34
CA ASN A 69 -3.30 2.83 -16.73
C ASN A 69 -3.81 4.20 -17.21
N MET A 70 -4.63 4.89 -16.41
CA MET A 70 -5.11 6.24 -16.73
C MET A 70 -3.96 7.25 -16.87
N TRP A 71 -2.94 7.17 -16.01
CA TRP A 71 -1.74 8.01 -16.14
C TRP A 71 -0.97 7.71 -17.44
N LEU A 72 -0.78 6.44 -17.78
CA LEU A 72 -0.13 6.05 -19.04
C LEU A 72 -0.90 6.51 -20.27
N ASP A 73 -2.23 6.50 -20.21
CA ASP A 73 -3.08 7.00 -21.28
C ASP A 73 -2.81 8.49 -21.56
N VAL A 74 -2.72 9.29 -20.49
CA VAL A 74 -2.37 10.72 -20.58
C VAL A 74 -0.96 10.92 -21.13
N GLU A 75 0.03 10.20 -20.61
CA GLU A 75 1.45 10.35 -21.02
C GLU A 75 1.67 9.90 -22.48
N ASN A 76 1.06 8.79 -22.89
CA ASN A 76 1.25 8.21 -24.22
C ASN A 76 0.25 8.71 -25.26
N LYS A 77 -0.75 9.51 -24.87
CA LYS A 77 -1.86 9.98 -25.73
C LYS A 77 -2.61 8.81 -26.38
N GLN A 78 -2.94 7.80 -25.59
CA GLN A 78 -3.71 6.61 -25.98
C GLN A 78 -4.84 6.39 -24.98
N ASP A 79 -5.92 5.69 -25.36
CA ASP A 79 -7.13 5.53 -24.51
C ASP A 79 -7.39 4.06 -24.11
N ASN A 80 -6.33 3.25 -23.97
CA ASN A 80 -6.49 1.82 -23.68
C ASN A 80 -5.23 1.17 -23.12
N SER A 81 -4.51 1.86 -22.24
CA SER A 81 -3.38 1.27 -21.54
C SER A 81 -3.87 0.15 -20.63
N ASP A 82 -3.27 -1.02 -20.79
CA ASP A 82 -3.51 -2.16 -19.91
C ASP A 82 -2.18 -2.84 -19.55
N ILE A 83 -1.60 -2.42 -18.43
CA ILE A 83 -0.35 -3.00 -17.91
C ILE A 83 -0.52 -4.45 -17.43
N VAL A 84 -1.75 -4.88 -17.13
CA VAL A 84 -2.02 -6.24 -16.66
C VAL A 84 -2.53 -7.15 -17.78
N ALA A 85 -2.52 -6.73 -19.05
CA ALA A 85 -3.04 -7.51 -20.19
C ALA A 85 -2.48 -8.95 -20.35
N ARG A 86 -1.34 -9.26 -19.73
CA ARG A 86 -0.68 -10.58 -19.76
C ARG A 86 -0.70 -11.31 -18.40
N THR A 87 -1.43 -10.79 -17.43
CA THR A 87 -1.57 -11.31 -16.06
C THR A 87 -2.96 -10.95 -15.54
N ASP A 88 -3.17 -11.06 -14.24
CA ASP A 88 -4.35 -10.56 -13.53
C ASP A 88 -3.94 -9.93 -12.19
N ILE A 89 -4.91 -9.40 -11.46
CA ILE A 89 -4.70 -8.79 -10.14
C ILE A 89 -4.18 -9.81 -9.12
N ASP A 90 -4.53 -11.09 -9.25
CA ASP A 90 -4.03 -12.13 -8.36
C ASP A 90 -2.52 -12.38 -8.61
N GLY A 91 -2.07 -12.39 -9.86
CA GLY A 91 -0.65 -12.46 -10.22
C GLY A 91 0.16 -11.26 -9.73
N VAL A 92 -0.41 -10.05 -9.81
CA VAL A 92 0.20 -8.84 -9.22
C VAL A 92 0.27 -8.95 -7.70
N TYR A 93 -0.83 -9.37 -7.07
CA TYR A 93 -0.89 -9.60 -5.62
C TYR A 93 0.17 -10.61 -5.15
N MET A 94 0.31 -11.73 -5.85
CA MET A 94 1.31 -12.74 -5.51
C MET A 94 2.74 -12.22 -5.69
N SER A 95 2.98 -11.40 -6.71
CA SER A 95 4.29 -10.76 -6.93
C SER A 95 4.63 -9.76 -5.81
N VAL A 96 3.66 -8.94 -5.40
CA VAL A 96 3.77 -8.03 -4.26
C VAL A 96 4.03 -8.79 -2.95
N LEU A 97 3.29 -9.87 -2.70
CA LEU A 97 3.49 -10.72 -1.53
C LEU A 97 4.90 -11.32 -1.50
N ASN A 98 5.38 -11.85 -2.63
CA ASN A 98 6.73 -12.40 -2.74
C ASN A 98 7.82 -11.34 -2.54
N TYR A 99 7.64 -10.13 -3.10
CA TYR A 99 8.53 -9.00 -2.83
C TYR A 99 8.58 -8.68 -1.34
N CYS A 100 7.42 -8.61 -0.69
CA CYS A 100 7.34 -8.29 0.74
C CYS A 100 7.94 -9.39 1.63
N ARG A 101 7.84 -10.66 1.25
CA ARG A 101 8.55 -11.76 1.94
C ARG A 101 10.07 -11.61 1.85
N ALA A 102 10.58 -11.18 0.69
CA ALA A 102 12.01 -10.95 0.49
C ALA A 102 12.51 -9.65 1.14
N ASN A 103 11.63 -8.66 1.32
CA ASN A 103 11.98 -7.31 1.78
C ASN A 103 11.06 -6.83 2.93
N PRO A 104 11.08 -7.47 4.11
CA PRO A 104 10.10 -7.22 5.17
C PRO A 104 10.13 -5.80 5.76
N LEU A 105 11.26 -5.09 5.62
CA LEU A 105 11.42 -3.70 6.07
C LEU A 105 10.87 -2.67 5.08
N GLN A 106 10.48 -3.08 3.88
CA GLN A 106 9.88 -2.20 2.88
C GLN A 106 8.38 -2.00 3.13
N ASN A 107 7.76 -1.13 2.34
CA ASN A 107 6.32 -0.90 2.35
C ASN A 107 5.64 -1.51 1.11
N ILE A 108 4.33 -1.76 1.19
CA ILE A 108 3.56 -2.35 0.06
C ILE A 108 3.58 -1.45 -1.18
N ASN A 109 3.67 -0.13 -1.03
CA ASN A 109 3.68 0.78 -2.16
C ASN A 109 4.93 0.56 -3.03
N ASN A 110 6.11 0.43 -2.41
CA ASN A 110 7.36 0.11 -3.09
C ASN A 110 7.27 -1.25 -3.79
N ALA A 111 6.73 -2.26 -3.11
CA ALA A 111 6.53 -3.59 -3.67
C ALA A 111 5.62 -3.56 -4.92
N THR A 112 4.57 -2.74 -4.88
CA THR A 112 3.60 -2.59 -5.97
C THR A 112 4.20 -1.82 -7.14
N ASP A 113 4.88 -0.70 -6.89
CA ASP A 113 5.60 0.06 -7.91
C ASP A 113 6.66 -0.79 -8.62
N ASP A 114 7.48 -1.54 -7.87
CA ASP A 114 8.47 -2.47 -8.43
C ASP A 114 7.81 -3.60 -9.23
N THR A 115 6.64 -4.09 -8.80
CA THR A 115 5.87 -5.10 -9.55
C THR A 115 5.34 -4.52 -10.87
N ILE A 116 4.74 -3.33 -10.84
CA ILE A 116 4.20 -2.68 -12.05
C ILE A 116 5.31 -2.38 -13.06
N LYS A 117 6.49 -1.93 -12.62
CA LYS A 117 7.64 -1.72 -13.50
C LYS A 117 8.07 -2.98 -14.27
N GLN A 118 7.88 -4.16 -13.70
CA GLN A 118 8.17 -5.43 -14.39
C GLN A 118 7.14 -5.75 -15.49
N LEU A 119 5.91 -5.24 -15.36
CA LEU A 119 4.84 -5.41 -16.34
C LEU A 119 4.99 -4.48 -17.55
N LEU A 120 5.67 -3.35 -17.38
CA LEU A 120 5.90 -2.39 -18.45
C LEU A 120 6.66 -3.03 -19.63
N PRO A 121 6.39 -2.59 -20.87
CA PRO A 121 7.17 -3.01 -22.02
C PRO A 121 8.64 -2.68 -21.78
N GLN A 122 9.49 -3.71 -21.69
CA GLN A 122 10.93 -3.50 -21.63
C GLN A 122 11.37 -2.86 -22.96
N PRO A 123 12.16 -1.78 -22.95
CA PRO A 123 12.65 -1.18 -24.18
C PRO A 123 13.37 -2.27 -24.98
N LYS A 124 12.94 -2.48 -26.23
CA LYS A 124 13.61 -3.43 -27.13
C LYS A 124 15.09 -3.05 -27.16
N ALA A 125 15.95 -3.99 -26.76
CA ALA A 125 17.39 -3.79 -26.88
C ALA A 125 17.69 -3.33 -28.31
N LYS A 126 18.33 -2.16 -28.45
CA LYS A 126 18.73 -1.66 -29.77
C LYS A 126 19.66 -2.71 -30.39
N THR A 127 19.14 -3.50 -31.32
CA THR A 127 19.97 -4.37 -32.16
C THR A 127 20.93 -3.45 -32.89
N LYS A 128 22.21 -3.46 -32.49
CA LYS A 128 23.27 -2.87 -33.31
C LYS A 128 23.22 -3.61 -34.65
N ARG A 129 22.75 -2.92 -35.69
CA ARG A 129 23.03 -3.29 -37.08
C ARG A 129 24.48 -2.94 -37.38
#